data_AF-A0A3D5HD97-F1
#
_entry.id   AF-A0A3D5HD97-F1
#
_cell.length_a   1.000
_cell.length_b   1.000
_cell.length_c   1.000
_cell.angle_alpha   90.00
_cell.angle_beta   90.00
_cell.angle_gamma   90.00
#
_symmetry.space_group_name_H-M   'P 1'
#
loop_
_entity.id
_entity.type
_entity.pdbx_description
1 polymer ?
#
loop_
_entity_poly.entity_id
_entity_poly.type
_entity_poly.pdbx_seq_one_letter_code
_entity_poly.pdbx_strand_id
1 'polypeptide(L)' 'LGKMGGVTVPLISVEHQYLITEKIEGVTPDLPTLRDPDKLTYWKEDVGGLVMGGYEPNPIGWA' A
#
# COMPACT_ATOMS: atom_id res chain seq x y z
N LEU A 1 -21.13 -9.08 3.79
CA LEU A 1 -21.33 -10.51 3.45
C LEU A 1 -21.46 -11.40 4.68
N GLY A 2 -20.47 -11.46 5.59
CA GLY A 2 -20.56 -12.31 6.81
C GLY A 2 -21.87 -12.17 7.58
N LYS A 3 -22.27 -10.93 7.89
CA LYS A 3 -23.56 -10.63 8.53
C LYS A 3 -24.78 -11.17 7.75
N MET A 4 -24.75 -11.13 6.42
CA MET A 4 -25.84 -11.64 5.57
C MET A 4 -25.93 -13.18 5.62
N GLY A 5 -24.80 -13.86 5.85
CA GLY A 5 -24.73 -15.30 6.03
C GLY A 5 -24.80 -15.78 7.48
N GLY A 6 -25.05 -14.89 8.46
CA GLY A 6 -25.11 -15.24 9.88
C GLY A 6 -23.75 -15.62 10.51
N VAL A 7 -22.63 -15.24 9.88
CA VAL A 7 -21.28 -15.59 10.33
C VAL A 7 -20.52 -14.34 10.77
N THR A 8 -19.81 -14.46 11.90
CA THR A 8 -18.83 -13.46 12.35
C THR A 8 -17.53 -13.64 11.57
N VAL A 9 -17.07 -12.59 10.90
CA VAL A 9 -15.79 -12.59 10.16
C VAL A 9 -14.76 -11.84 11.00
N PRO A 10 -13.66 -12.49 11.42
CA PRO A 10 -12.64 -11.86 12.27
C PRO A 10 -11.72 -10.97 11.42
N LEU A 11 -12.25 -9.84 10.95
CA LEU A 11 -11.51 -8.81 10.23
C LEU A 11 -11.78 -7.42 10.83
N ILE A 12 -10.83 -6.51 10.62
CA ILE A 12 -10.97 -5.09 10.91
C ILE A 12 -10.44 -4.31 9.69
N SER A 13 -11.13 -3.24 9.32
CA SER A 13 -10.64 -2.31 8.30
C SER A 13 -9.52 -1.47 8.89
N VAL A 14 -8.49 -1.16 8.09
CA VAL A 14 -7.37 -0.30 8.48
C VAL A 14 -7.14 0.74 7.40
N GLU A 15 -6.60 1.89 7.80
CA GLU A 15 -6.06 2.86 6.85
C GLU A 15 -4.69 2.39 6.36
N HIS A 16 -4.40 2.67 5.09
CA HIS A 16 -3.09 2.39 4.49
C HIS A 16 -2.67 3.56 3.63
N GLN A 17 -1.54 4.19 3.98
CA GLN A 17 -1.05 5.37 3.30
C GLN A 17 -0.15 5.02 2.13
N TYR A 18 -0.25 5.82 1.08
CA TYR A 18 0.72 5.86 0.00
C TYR A 18 0.87 7.29 -0.50
N LEU A 19 2.02 7.56 -1.10
CA LEU A 19 2.33 8.82 -1.76
C LEU A 19 2.71 8.56 -3.21
N ILE A 20 2.52 9.58 -4.03
CA ILE A 20 2.91 9.58 -5.44
C ILE A 20 3.88 10.74 -5.62
N THR A 21 5.02 10.48 -6.25
CA THR A 21 5.97 11.52 -6.62
C THR A 21 5.55 12.19 -7.93
N GLU A 22 6.12 13.38 -8.20
CA GLU A 22 6.17 13.88 -9.57
C GLU A 22 7.02 12.96 -10.46
N LYS A 23 7.07 13.27 -11.76
CA LYS A 23 7.90 12.51 -12.70
C LYS A 23 9.37 12.58 -12.32
N ILE A 24 10.06 11.45 -12.43
CA ILE A 24 11.48 11.31 -12.12
C ILE A 24 12.19 10.84 -13.40
N GLU A 25 13.25 11.53 -13.78
CA GLU A 25 14.07 11.13 -14.93
C GLU A 25 14.64 9.71 -14.73
N GLY A 26 14.51 8.87 -15.75
CA GLY A 26 14.97 7.47 -15.71
C GLY A 26 13.97 6.48 -15.11
N VAL A 27 12.82 6.92 -14.60
CA VAL A 27 11.73 6.01 -14.25
C VAL A 27 10.97 5.61 -15.51
N THR A 28 10.94 4.31 -15.78
CA THR A 28 10.33 3.73 -16.98
C THR A 28 9.18 2.78 -16.61
N PRO A 29 8.18 2.58 -17.49
CA PRO A 29 7.03 1.72 -17.20
C PRO A 29 7.35 0.23 -16.96
N ASP A 30 8.54 -0.21 -17.36
CA ASP A 30 9.04 -1.58 -17.17
C ASP A 30 9.90 -1.73 -15.90
N LEU A 31 10.03 -0.66 -15.09
CA LEU A 31 10.77 -0.71 -13.83
C LEU A 31 10.11 -1.72 -12.87
N PRO A 32 10.87 -2.67 -12.31
CA PRO A 32 10.31 -3.69 -11.43
C PRO A 32 9.83 -3.08 -10.11
N THR A 33 8.85 -3.75 -9.49
CA THR A 33 8.41 -3.40 -8.14
C THR A 33 9.49 -3.72 -7.12
N LEU A 34 9.70 -2.82 -6.17
CA LEU A 34 10.63 -3.00 -5.07
C LEU A 34 9.86 -3.21 -3.76
N ARG A 35 10.39 -4.08 -2.91
CA ARG A 35 9.92 -4.26 -1.54
C ARG A 35 11.11 -4.26 -0.59
N ASP A 36 11.00 -3.48 0.48
CA ASP A 36 11.92 -3.51 1.61
C ASP A 36 11.14 -3.98 2.85
N PRO A 37 11.23 -5.28 3.20
CA PRO A 37 10.56 -5.84 4.37
C PRO A 37 11.11 -5.30 5.70
N ASP A 38 12.39 -4.91 5.75
CA ASP A 38 13.03 -4.43 6.97
C ASP A 38 12.52 -3.04 7.34
N LYS A 39 12.16 -2.24 6.32
CA LYS A 39 11.53 -0.93 6.50
C LYS A 39 10.02 -0.94 6.33
N LEU A 40 9.43 -2.10 6.04
CA LEU A 40 8.01 -2.27 5.78
C LEU A 40 7.49 -1.34 4.66
N THR A 41 8.26 -1.15 3.59
CA THR A 41 7.87 -0.30 2.45
C THR A 41 7.83 -1.04 1.12
N TYR A 42 7.09 -0.51 0.17
CA TYR A 42 7.07 -0.95 -1.22
C TYR A 42 7.06 0.23 -2.17
N TRP A 43 7.55 -0.01 -3.39
CA TRP A 43 7.68 0.98 -4.43
C TRP A 43 7.31 0.38 -5.79
N LYS A 44 6.71 1.19 -6.65
CA LYS A 44 6.46 0.85 -8.05
C LYS A 44 6.42 2.11 -8.91
N GLU A 45 6.66 1.96 -10.20
CA GLU A 45 6.39 3.04 -11.15
C GLU A 45 4.88 3.33 -11.25
N ASP A 46 4.56 4.61 -11.39
CA ASP A 46 3.24 5.11 -11.82
C ASP A 46 3.40 6.47 -12.50
N VAL A 47 2.78 6.64 -13.68
CA VAL A 47 2.75 7.88 -14.49
C VAL A 47 4.11 8.59 -14.71
N GLY A 48 5.22 7.84 -14.70
CA GLY A 48 6.59 8.33 -14.83
C GLY A 48 7.24 8.81 -13.51
N GLY A 49 6.57 8.61 -12.38
CA GLY A 49 7.07 8.78 -11.03
C GLY A 49 7.01 7.48 -10.24
N LEU A 50 7.10 7.57 -8.91
CA LEU A 50 7.01 6.42 -8.02
C LEU A 50 5.78 6.53 -7.11
N VAL A 51 5.08 5.42 -6.96
CA VAL A 51 4.19 5.18 -5.83
C VAL A 51 5.00 4.53 -4.73
N MET A 52 4.91 5.08 -3.52
CA MET A 52 5.47 4.50 -2.31
C MET A 52 4.37 4.27 -1.29
N GLY A 53 4.31 3.09 -0.70
CA GLY A 53 3.48 2.84 0.48
C GLY A 53 4.28 2.15 1.58
N GLY A 54 3.85 2.37 2.82
CA GLY A 54 4.49 1.83 4.02
C GLY A 54 3.48 1.22 4.97
N TYR A 55 3.88 0.19 5.72
CA TYR A 55 3.08 -0.36 6.80
C TYR A 55 3.55 0.21 8.13
N GLU A 56 2.65 0.88 8.84
CA GLU A 56 2.93 1.42 10.16
C GLU A 56 2.96 0.28 11.19
N PRO A 57 3.92 0.28 12.14
CA PRO A 57 3.99 -0.73 13.18
C PRO A 57 2.78 -0.71 14.14
N ASN A 58 2.05 0.41 14.19
CA ASN A 58 0.85 0.60 15.00
C ASN A 58 -0.30 1.12 14.12
N PRO A 59 -0.91 0.26 13.28
CA PRO A 59 -1.92 0.70 12.33
C PRO A 59 -3.18 1.19 13.05
N ILE A 60 -3.80 2.23 12.51
CA ILE A 60 -5.07 2.75 13.01
C ILE A 60 -6.21 1.92 12.39
N GLY A 61 -7.00 1.29 13.26
CA GLY A 61 -8.25 0.65 12.83
C GLY A 61 -9.25 1.70 12.37
N TRP A 62 -9.93 1.45 11.27
CA TRP A 62 -11.02 2.30 10.80
C TRP A 62 -12.23 2.14 11.72
N ALA A 63 -12.57 3.21 12.45
CA ALA A 63 -13.68 3.30 13.40
C ALA A 63 -14.58 4.49 13.08
#